data_AF-A0A662IJS1-F1
#
_entry.id   AF-A0A662IJS1-F1
#
_cell.length_a   1.000
_cell.length_b   1.000
_cell.length_c   1.000
_cell.angle_alpha   90.00
_cell.angle_beta   90.00
_cell.angle_gamma   90.00
#
_symmetry.space_group_name_H-M   'P 1'
#
loop_
_entity.id
_entity.type
_entity.pdbx_description
1 polymer ?
#
loop_
_entity_poly.entity_id
_entity_poly.type
_entity_poly.pdbx_seq_one_letter_code
_entity_poly.pdbx_strand_id
1 'polypeptide(L)' 'ILDYFSIIDEVDASNVEPAFHILGLSNVMREDEINGDPLTQDEALSNAPQKEEGYIKAPRMV' A
#
# COMPACT_ATOMS: atom_id res chain seq x y z
N ILE A 1 -6.95 25.89 -0.85
CA ILE A 1 -5.87 24.86 -0.85
C ILE A 1 -5.60 24.43 -2.29
N LEU A 2 -6.59 23.90 -3.02
CA LEU A 2 -6.40 23.52 -4.44
C LEU A 2 -5.86 24.68 -5.29
N ASP A 3 -6.42 25.88 -5.15
CA ASP A 3 -5.96 27.08 -5.88
C ASP A 3 -4.49 27.45 -5.61
N TYR A 4 -3.95 27.08 -4.45
CA TYR A 4 -2.54 27.36 -4.11
C TYR A 4 -1.57 26.44 -4.86
N PHE A 5 -2.01 25.25 -5.29
CA PHE A 5 -1.17 24.32 -6.06
C PHE A 5 -0.89 24.80 -7.48
N SER A 6 -1.65 25.76 -8.02
CA SER A 6 -1.42 26.32 -9.36
C SER A 6 -0.04 26.97 -9.52
N ILE A 7 0.65 27.30 -8.41
CA ILE A 7 2.05 27.78 -8.44
C ILE A 7 2.99 26.74 -9.08
N ILE A 8 2.67 25.44 -9.01
CA ILE A 8 3.48 24.37 -9.62
C ILE A 8 3.46 24.47 -11.16
N ASP A 9 2.35 24.95 -11.74
CA ASP A 9 2.19 25.08 -13.20
C ASP A 9 3.11 26.15 -13.81
N GLU A 10 3.70 27.02 -12.99
CA GLU A 10 4.67 28.05 -13.42
C GLU A 10 6.05 27.45 -13.77
N VAL A 11 6.32 26.21 -13.38
CA VAL A 11 7.61 25.53 -13.59
C VAL A 11 7.51 24.57 -14.78
N ASP A 12 8.36 24.77 -15.81
CA ASP A 12 8.46 23.84 -16.94
C ASP A 12 9.19 22.55 -16.53
N ALA A 13 8.43 21.45 -16.45
CA ALA A 13 8.94 20.11 -16.16
C ALA A 13 8.89 19.17 -17.37
N SER A 14 8.65 19.67 -18.60
CA SER A 14 8.41 18.80 -19.78
C SER A 14 9.60 17.90 -20.13
N ASN A 15 10.81 18.25 -19.67
CA ASN A 15 12.07 17.57 -19.99
C ASN A 15 12.71 16.90 -18.77
N VAL A 16 11.98 16.75 -17.66
CA VAL A 16 12.49 16.13 -16.43
C VAL A 16 11.63 14.92 -16.10
N GLU A 17 12.28 13.77 -15.91
CA GLU A 17 11.61 12.55 -15.49
C GLU A 17 11.12 12.69 -14.03
N PRO A 18 9.91 12.19 -13.70
CA PRO A 18 9.42 12.20 -12.33
C PRO A 18 10.32 11.42 -11.39
N ALA A 19 10.60 11.99 -10.21
CA ALA A 19 11.34 11.32 -9.16
C ALA A 19 10.41 10.42 -8.32
N PHE A 20 10.24 9.16 -8.73
CA PHE A 20 9.38 8.19 -8.01
C PHE A 20 10.01 7.70 -6.69
N HIS A 21 11.30 7.39 -6.72
CA HIS A 21 12.07 6.93 -5.57
C HIS A 21 13.45 7.58 -5.60
N ILE A 22 13.94 8.02 -4.43
CA ILE A 22 15.26 8.67 -4.29
C ILE A 22 16.39 7.62 -4.39
N LEU A 23 16.08 6.37 -4.04
CA LEU A 23 17.00 5.24 -4.13
C LEU A 23 16.93 4.62 -5.53
N GLY A 24 18.10 4.32 -6.11
CA GLY A 24 18.22 3.59 -7.38
C GLY A 24 17.93 2.10 -7.20
N LEU A 25 16.69 1.76 -6.82
CA LEU A 25 16.28 0.36 -6.67
C LEU A 25 16.18 -0.30 -8.03
N SER A 26 16.82 -1.46 -8.16
CA SER A 26 16.67 -2.37 -9.30
C SER A 26 15.98 -3.64 -8.83
N ASN A 27 14.95 -4.11 -9.56
CA ASN A 27 14.19 -5.35 -9.37
C ASN A 27 14.60 -6.20 -8.15
N VAL A 28 14.10 -5.81 -6.98
CA VAL A 28 14.30 -6.56 -5.73
C VAL A 28 13.25 -7.65 -5.67
N MET A 29 13.65 -8.87 -6.03
CA MET A 29 12.77 -10.03 -6.06
C MET A 29 12.83 -10.78 -4.73
N ARG A 30 11.74 -11.47 -4.39
CA ARG A 30 11.67 -12.43 -3.29
C ARG A 30 11.69 -13.83 -3.88
N GLU A 31 12.48 -14.73 -3.29
CA GLU A 31 12.46 -16.16 -3.63
C GLU A 31 11.07 -16.78 -3.37
N ASP A 32 10.71 -17.78 -4.15
CA ASP A 32 9.41 -18.46 -4.02
C ASP A 32 9.43 -19.55 -2.93
N GLU A 33 9.69 -19.10 -1.70
CA GLU A 33 9.78 -19.96 -0.52
C GLU A 33 8.94 -19.41 0.64
N ILE A 34 8.58 -20.28 1.58
CA ILE A 34 7.91 -19.88 2.81
C ILE A 34 8.94 -19.20 3.71
N ASN A 35 8.72 -17.92 4.00
CA ASN A 35 9.57 -17.14 4.88
C ASN A 35 8.88 -16.91 6.23
N GLY A 36 9.37 -17.59 7.26
CA GLY A 36 8.84 -17.50 8.63
C GLY A 36 7.53 -18.27 8.84
N ASP A 37 7.02 -18.18 10.07
CA ASP A 37 5.75 -18.81 10.42
C ASP A 37 4.58 -17.88 10.09
N PRO A 38 3.47 -18.40 9.52
CA PRO A 38 2.26 -17.61 9.33
C PRO A 38 1.69 -17.14 10.67
N LEU A 39 1.02 -15.99 10.66
CA LEU A 39 0.20 -15.57 11.81
C LEU A 39 -0.84 -16.64 12.12
N THR A 40 -1.08 -16.88 13.40
CA THR A 40 -2.24 -17.65 13.85
C THR A 40 -3.53 -16.93 13.45
N GLN A 41 -4.63 -17.67 13.34
CA GLN A 41 -5.93 -17.09 13.02
C GLN A 41 -6.34 -16.01 14.03
N ASP A 42 -6.03 -16.21 15.32
CA ASP A 42 -6.33 -15.24 16.38
C ASP A 42 -5.52 -13.95 16.24
N GLU A 43 -4.23 -14.04 15.92
CA GLU A 43 -3.38 -12.88 15.65
C GLU A 43 -3.85 -12.10 14.43
N ALA A 44 -4.17 -12.81 13.34
CA ALA A 44 -4.66 -12.21 12.10
C ALA A 44 -6.01 -11.48 12.30
N LEU A 45 -6.87 -11.98 13.19
CA LEU A 45 -8.19 -11.40 13.48
C LEU A 45 -8.21 -10.44 14.68
N SER A 46 -7.05 -10.18 15.30
CA SER A 46 -6.95 -9.38 16.53
C SER A 46 -7.51 -7.96 16.38
N ASN A 47 -7.37 -7.35 15.20
CA ASN A 47 -7.81 -6.00 14.89
C ASN A 47 -9.11 -5.93 14.06
N ALA A 48 -9.74 -7.06 13.76
CA ALA A 48 -10.97 -7.07 12.96
C ALA A 48 -12.12 -6.39 13.74
N PRO A 49 -12.78 -5.35 13.19
CA PRO A 49 -13.88 -4.65 13.89
C PRO A 49 -15.06 -5.57 14.25
N GLN A 50 -15.34 -6.55 13.39
CA GLN A 50 -16.26 -7.64 13.66
C GLN A 50 -15.67 -8.94 13.12
N LYS A 51 -15.79 -10.02 13.88
CA LYS A 51 -15.35 -11.36 13.50
C LYS A 51 -16.40 -12.39 13.88
N GLU A 52 -16.56 -13.40 13.04
CA GLU A 52 -17.52 -14.48 13.24
C GLU A 52 -16.93 -15.77 12.66
N GLU A 53 -16.89 -16.84 13.45
CA GLU A 53 -16.43 -18.17 13.04
C GLU A 53 -15.06 -18.20 12.34
N GLY A 54 -14.13 -17.32 12.75
CA GLY A 54 -12.80 -17.24 12.15
C GLY A 54 -12.72 -16.41 10.86
N TYR A 55 -13.77 -15.65 10.54
CA TYR A 55 -13.85 -14.74 9.40
C TYR A 55 -13.98 -13.29 9.86
N ILE A 56 -13.59 -12.36 8.97
CA ILE A 56 -13.92 -10.95 9.10
C ILE A 56 -15.37 -10.77 8.66
N LYS A 57 -16.21 -10.27 9.57
CA LYS A 57 -17.62 -10.00 9.28
C LYS A 57 -17.76 -8.60 8.69
N ALA A 58 -18.39 -8.49 7.53
CA ALA A 58 -18.64 -7.23 6.83
C ALA A 58 -20.04 -7.20 6.22
N PRO A 59 -20.59 -6.03 5.89
CA PRO A 59 -21.84 -5.93 5.12
C PRO A 59 -21.74 -6.70 3.81
N ARG A 60 -22.86 -7.33 3.41
CA ARG A 60 -22.93 -8.03 2.13
C ARG A 60 -22.71 -7.04 0.99
N MET A 61 -21.72 -7.32 0.13
CA MET A 61 -21.54 -6.60 -1.12
C MET A 61 -22.68 -6.94 -2.08
N VAL A 62 -23.24 -5.92 -2.73
CA VAL A 62 -24.32 -6.03 -3.74
C VAL A 62 -23.79 -5.70 -5.11
#